data_AF-A0A559LMM9-F1
#
_entry.id   AF-A0A559LMM9-F1
#
_cell.length_a   1.000
_cell.length_b   1.000
_cell.length_c   1.000
_cell.angle_alpha   90.00
_cell.angle_beta   90.00
_cell.angle_gamma   90.00
#
_symmetry.space_group_name_H-M   'P 1'
#
loop_
_entity.id
_entity.type
_entity.pdbx_description
1 polymer ?
#
loop_
_entity_poly.entity_id
_entity_poly.type
_entity_poly.pdbx_seq_one_letter_code
_entity_poly.pdbx_strand_id
1 'polypeptide(L)'
;MEEIKAEWQQKKEVIVDGVEKKMRFKQWLEHTKRDIEYASLDASRAEISSQLKKKEDCFMIDTQLAPEAREAIRNAGFAAKPLSAADLSGLLNSDDSVDFQLTQPPVDADFNEEDSLIDLSEEEDVAMPSSPPCLPDYESPFLTVPSTPCPAQHQA
;
A
#
# COMPACT_ATOMS: atom_id res chain seq x y z
N MET A 1 -4.44 -24.04 -1.98
CA MET A 1 -4.08 -24.71 -3.26
C MET A 1 -2.62 -25.14 -3.25
N GLU A 2 -1.70 -24.25 -2.86
CA GLU A 2 -0.26 -24.52 -2.76
C GLU A 2 0.09 -25.64 -1.77
N GLU A 3 -0.56 -25.68 -0.60
CA GLU A 3 -0.35 -26.75 0.39
C GLU A 3 -0.65 -28.15 -0.19
N ILE A 4 -1.77 -28.29 -0.91
CA ILE A 4 -2.15 -29.54 -1.58
C ILE A 4 -1.11 -29.93 -2.66
N LYS A 5 -0.58 -28.94 -3.39
CA LYS A 5 0.47 -29.16 -4.39
C LYS A 5 1.80 -29.55 -3.74
N ALA A 6 2.20 -28.90 -2.65
CA ALA A 6 3.42 -29.21 -1.90
C ALA A 6 3.36 -30.61 -1.29
N GLU A 7 2.20 -30.98 -0.73
CA GLU A 7 2.01 -32.33 -0.22
C GLU A 7 2.03 -33.38 -1.33
N TRP A 8 1.49 -33.07 -2.52
CA TRP A 8 1.66 -33.94 -3.67
C TRP A 8 3.14 -34.10 -4.04
N GLN A 9 3.92 -33.01 -4.09
CA GLN A 9 5.36 -33.11 -4.41
C GLN A 9 6.09 -34.05 -3.44
N GLN A 10 5.74 -34.02 -2.16
CA GLN A 10 6.32 -34.88 -1.12
C GLN A 10 5.79 -36.32 -1.15
N LYS A 11 4.51 -36.52 -1.49
CA LYS A 11 3.81 -37.81 -1.37
C LYS A 11 3.31 -38.38 -2.72
N LYS A 12 3.90 -37.97 -3.83
CA LYS A 12 3.52 -38.43 -5.18
C LYS A 12 3.88 -39.86 -5.48
N GLU A 13 4.83 -40.45 -4.75
CA GLU A 13 5.23 -41.85 -4.92
C GLU A 13 4.38 -42.74 -4.00
N VAL A 14 3.56 -43.59 -4.61
CA VAL A 14 2.61 -44.46 -3.93
C VAL A 14 2.84 -45.90 -4.40
N ILE A 15 2.83 -46.86 -3.47
CA ILE A 15 2.94 -48.28 -3.80
C ILE A 15 1.56 -48.79 -4.22
N VAL A 16 1.40 -49.17 -5.48
CA VAL A 16 0.18 -49.78 -6.02
C VAL A 16 0.55 -51.17 -6.51
N ASP A 17 -0.14 -52.20 -6.01
CA ASP A 17 0.11 -53.61 -6.35
C ASP A 17 1.58 -54.06 -6.15
N GLY A 18 2.25 -53.50 -5.13
CA GLY A 18 3.64 -53.83 -4.80
C GLY A 18 4.69 -53.12 -5.65
N VAL A 19 4.28 -52.24 -6.57
CA VAL A 19 5.18 -51.42 -7.41
C VAL A 19 5.09 -49.97 -6.97
N GLU A 20 6.22 -49.34 -6.69
CA GLU A 20 6.30 -47.90 -6.48
C GLU A 20 5.95 -47.17 -7.78
N LYS A 21 4.88 -46.38 -7.73
CA LYS A 21 4.40 -45.61 -8.87
C LYS A 21 4.27 -44.15 -8.48
N LYS A 22 4.91 -43.30 -9.29
CA LYS A 22 4.77 -41.85 -9.20
C LYS A 22 3.46 -41.43 -9.83
N MET A 23 2.52 -40.96 -9.02
CA MET A 23 1.21 -40.49 -9.46
C MET A 23 1.28 -39.07 -10.00
N ARG A 24 0.58 -38.82 -11.12
CA ARG A 24 0.29 -37.46 -11.57
C ARG A 24 -0.66 -36.79 -10.57
N PHE A 25 -0.59 -35.47 -10.44
CA PHE A 25 -1.36 -34.69 -9.46
C PHE A 25 -2.86 -35.03 -9.44
N LYS A 26 -3.51 -35.08 -10.60
CA LYS A 26 -4.94 -35.43 -10.70
C LYS A 26 -5.27 -36.83 -10.16
N GLN A 27 -4.45 -37.83 -10.52
CA GLN A 27 -4.62 -39.20 -10.03
C GLN A 27 -4.40 -39.28 -8.52
N TRP A 28 -3.44 -38.51 -8.00
CA TRP A 28 -3.18 -38.43 -6.58
C TRP A 28 -4.31 -37.72 -5.82
N LEU A 29 -4.95 -36.70 -6.39
CA LEU A 29 -6.15 -36.08 -5.81
C LEU A 29 -7.31 -37.08 -5.73
N GLU A 30 -7.56 -37.85 -6.79
CA GLU A 30 -8.57 -38.90 -6.80
C GLU A 30 -8.25 -40.00 -5.78
N HIS A 31 -6.99 -40.43 -5.69
CA HIS A 31 -6.54 -41.44 -4.74
C HIS A 31 -6.64 -40.98 -3.28
N THR A 32 -6.33 -39.71 -3.01
CA THR A 32 -6.42 -39.11 -1.66
C THR A 32 -7.82 -38.55 -1.33
N LYS A 33 -8.77 -38.62 -2.28
CA LYS A 33 -10.14 -38.06 -2.18
C LYS A 33 -10.15 -36.56 -1.85
N ARG A 34 -9.18 -35.83 -2.39
CA ARG A 34 -9.06 -34.36 -2.28
C ARG A 34 -9.41 -33.62 -3.56
N ASP A 35 -9.94 -34.34 -4.54
CA ASP A 35 -10.47 -33.80 -5.79
C ASP A 35 -11.53 -32.72 -5.53
N ILE A 36 -12.45 -32.96 -4.58
CA ILE A 36 -13.51 -32.01 -4.22
C ILE A 36 -12.93 -30.76 -3.55
N GLU A 37 -12.00 -30.94 -2.59
CA GLU A 37 -11.35 -29.84 -1.87
C GLU A 37 -10.56 -28.95 -2.83
N TYR A 38 -9.76 -29.56 -3.71
CA TYR A 38 -8.98 -28.84 -4.71
C TYR A 38 -9.87 -28.06 -5.68
N ALA A 39 -10.96 -28.67 -6.17
CA ALA A 39 -11.91 -28.02 -7.06
C ALA A 39 -12.59 -26.80 -6.42
N SER A 40 -12.96 -26.90 -5.13
CA SER A 40 -13.53 -25.78 -4.37
C SER A 40 -12.55 -24.62 -4.22
N LEU A 41 -11.29 -24.93 -3.87
CA LEU A 41 -10.23 -23.92 -3.76
C LEU A 41 -9.93 -23.23 -5.10
N ASP A 42 -9.93 -23.98 -6.20
CA ASP A 42 -9.72 -23.43 -7.54
C ASP A 42 -10.88 -22.51 -7.96
N ALA A 43 -12.12 -22.90 -7.68
CA ALA A 43 -13.30 -22.07 -7.93
C ALA A 43 -13.25 -20.76 -7.12
N SER A 44 -12.90 -20.82 -5.84
CA SER A 44 -12.73 -19.62 -4.99
C SER A 44 -11.63 -18.70 -5.51
N ARG A 45 -10.48 -19.26 -5.92
CA ARG A 45 -9.39 -18.47 -6.54
C ARG A 45 -9.85 -17.79 -7.82
N ALA A 46 -10.59 -18.49 -8.68
CA ALA A 46 -11.12 -17.94 -9.92
C ALA A 46 -12.11 -16.80 -9.65
N GLU A 47 -12.98 -16.95 -8.65
CA GLU A 47 -13.93 -15.91 -8.24
C GLU A 47 -13.21 -14.66 -7.71
N ILE A 48 -12.28 -14.81 -6.76
CA ILE A 48 -11.49 -13.70 -6.23
C ILE A 48 -10.73 -12.99 -7.34
N SER A 49 -10.07 -13.76 -8.23
CA SER A 49 -9.35 -13.20 -9.38
C SER A 49 -10.26 -12.44 -10.33
N SER A 50 -11.50 -12.91 -10.53
CA SER A 50 -12.51 -12.23 -11.33
C SER A 50 -12.94 -10.91 -10.68
N GLN A 51 -13.14 -10.90 -9.37
CA GLN A 51 -13.50 -9.68 -8.63
C GLN A 51 -12.36 -8.65 -8.68
N LEU A 52 -11.10 -9.07 -8.52
CA LEU A 52 -9.94 -8.17 -8.61
C LEU A 52 -9.70 -7.63 -10.03
N LYS A 53 -10.03 -8.43 -11.07
CA LYS A 53 -9.97 -7.96 -12.47
C LYS A 53 -11.05 -6.95 -12.81
N LYS A 54 -12.13 -6.89 -12.02
CA LYS A 54 -13.15 -5.86 -12.16
C LYS A 54 -12.54 -4.53 -11.70
N LYS A 55 -11.94 -3.80 -12.64
CA LYS A 55 -11.53 -2.42 -12.39
C LYS A 55 -12.78 -1.60 -12.11
N GLU A 56 -12.91 -1.13 -10.88
CA GLU A 56 -13.83 -0.05 -10.56
C GLU A 56 -13.18 1.23 -11.09
N ASP A 57 -13.86 1.94 -12.01
CA ASP A 57 -13.30 3.11 -12.70
C ASP A 57 -12.87 4.23 -11.75
N CYS A 58 -13.43 4.25 -10.54
CA CYS A 58 -13.01 5.12 -9.45
C CYS A 58 -13.57 4.63 -8.10
N PHE A 59 -12.79 4.84 -7.04
CA PHE A 59 -13.28 4.71 -5.66
C PHE A 59 -13.62 6.11 -5.13
N MET A 60 -14.87 6.33 -4.72
CA MET A 60 -15.26 7.57 -4.04
C MET A 60 -15.19 7.35 -2.54
N ILE A 61 -14.16 7.91 -1.90
CA ILE A 61 -14.03 7.90 -0.44
C ILE A 61 -14.70 9.17 0.08
N ASP A 62 -15.89 9.03 0.68
CA ASP A 62 -16.55 10.11 1.39
C ASP A 62 -15.82 10.37 2.71
N THR A 63 -14.80 11.23 2.66
CA THR A 63 -14.12 11.70 3.86
C THR A 63 -14.99 12.75 4.53
N GLN A 64 -15.73 12.33 5.56
CA GLN A 64 -16.41 13.28 6.41
C GLN A 64 -15.37 14.22 7.04
N LEU A 65 -15.62 15.53 6.97
CA LEU A 65 -14.77 16.52 7.58
C LEU A 65 -14.65 16.25 9.09
N ALA A 66 -13.42 16.00 9.55
CA ALA A 66 -13.12 15.75 10.95
C ALA A 66 -13.65 16.90 11.85
N PRO A 67 -14.19 16.61 13.04
CA PRO A 67 -14.72 17.65 13.93
C PRO A 67 -13.67 18.70 14.30
N GLU A 68 -12.41 18.32 14.38
CA GLU A 68 -11.26 19.21 14.62
C GLU A 68 -11.07 20.19 13.46
N ALA A 69 -11.23 19.74 12.21
CA ALA A 69 -11.18 20.59 11.04
C ALA A 69 -12.36 21.58 11.00
N ARG A 70 -13.56 21.14 11.43
CA ARG A 70 -14.71 22.05 11.60
C ARG A 70 -14.43 23.12 12.65
N GLU A 71 -13.83 22.76 13.77
CA GLU A 71 -13.48 23.71 14.83
C GLU A 71 -12.40 24.70 14.41
N ALA A 72 -11.35 24.22 13.72
CA ALA A 72 -10.30 25.06 13.18
C ALA A 72 -10.86 26.11 12.20
N ILE A 73 -11.78 25.72 11.29
CA ILE A 73 -12.45 26.63 10.37
C ILE A 73 -13.28 27.68 11.12
N ARG A 74 -14.01 27.28 12.18
CA ARG A 74 -14.75 28.24 13.01
C ARG A 74 -13.82 29.25 13.67
N ASN A 75 -12.73 28.78 14.30
CA ASN A 75 -11.77 29.65 15.00
C ASN A 75 -11.05 30.60 14.03
N ALA A 76 -10.72 30.12 12.83
CA ALA A 76 -10.18 30.94 11.76
C ALA A 76 -11.11 32.09 11.34
N GLY A 77 -12.43 31.88 11.34
CA GLY A 77 -13.41 32.93 11.04
C GLY A 77 -13.43 34.08 12.05
N PHE A 78 -12.93 33.85 13.28
CA PHE A 78 -12.80 34.86 14.32
C PHE A 78 -11.40 35.46 14.42
N ALA A 79 -10.46 35.05 13.57
CA ALA A 79 -9.10 35.60 13.58
C ALA A 79 -9.11 37.09 13.18
N ALA A 80 -8.25 37.87 13.83
CA ALA A 80 -8.15 39.32 13.59
C ALA A 80 -7.71 39.68 12.15
N LYS A 81 -7.14 38.72 11.41
CA LYS A 81 -6.76 38.86 10.01
C LYS A 81 -7.56 37.83 9.20
N PRO A 82 -8.26 38.24 8.13
CA PRO A 82 -8.99 37.30 7.29
C PRO A 82 -7.99 36.31 6.65
N LEU A 83 -8.29 35.01 6.72
CA LEU A 83 -7.54 34.01 5.98
C LEU A 83 -7.87 34.14 4.50
N SER A 84 -6.89 34.55 3.70
CA SER A 84 -6.99 34.50 2.24
C SER A 84 -6.64 33.08 1.79
N ALA A 85 -7.63 32.29 1.42
CA ALA A 85 -7.40 31.06 0.68
C ALA A 85 -7.06 31.44 -0.77
N ALA A 86 -5.77 31.39 -1.12
CA ALA A 86 -5.37 31.50 -2.52
C ALA A 86 -5.64 30.15 -3.19
N ASP A 87 -6.28 30.18 -4.35
CA ASP A 87 -6.39 29.00 -5.20
C ASP A 87 -5.02 28.71 -5.81
N LEU A 88 -4.36 27.69 -5.28
CA LEU A 88 -3.05 27.24 -5.75
C LEU A 88 -3.16 26.27 -6.93
N SER A 89 -4.38 25.88 -7.35
CA SER A 89 -4.55 24.98 -8.50
C SER A 89 -4.12 25.62 -9.85
N GLY A 90 -3.95 26.94 -9.86
CA GLY A 90 -3.39 27.69 -10.99
C GLY A 90 -1.87 27.93 -10.93
N LEU A 91 -1.15 27.42 -9.91
CA LEU A 91 0.32 27.47 -9.91
C LEU A 91 0.84 26.57 -11.03
N LEU A 92 1.35 27.18 -12.10
CA LEU A 92 2.14 26.45 -13.08
C LEU A 92 3.26 25.72 -12.32
N ASN A 93 3.31 24.40 -12.47
CA ASN A 93 4.32 23.47 -11.95
C ASN A 93 4.05 22.84 -10.56
N SER A 94 2.80 22.76 -10.07
CA SER A 94 2.49 21.89 -8.92
C SER A 94 2.34 20.40 -9.28
N ASP A 95 2.76 20.01 -10.48
CA ASP A 95 2.71 18.62 -10.93
C ASP A 95 3.94 17.88 -10.37
N ASP A 96 3.96 17.68 -9.05
CA ASP A 96 4.81 16.67 -8.41
C ASP A 96 4.22 15.28 -8.74
N SER A 97 4.14 14.96 -10.03
CA SER A 97 3.78 13.63 -10.50
C SER A 97 4.95 12.70 -10.18
N VAL A 98 4.78 11.86 -9.17
CA VAL A 98 5.74 10.80 -8.86
C VAL A 98 5.45 9.61 -9.77
N ASP A 99 6.29 9.41 -10.78
CA ASP A 99 6.25 8.22 -11.62
C ASP A 99 6.85 7.03 -10.86
N PHE A 100 5.99 6.08 -10.50
CA PHE A 100 6.43 4.80 -9.95
C PHE A 100 6.88 3.90 -11.10
N GLN A 101 8.20 3.74 -11.24
CA GLN A 101 8.76 2.69 -12.10
C GLN A 101 8.62 1.34 -11.39
N LEU A 102 7.47 0.70 -11.58
CA LEU A 102 7.31 -0.72 -11.24
C LEU A 102 8.11 -1.54 -12.24
N THR A 103 9.26 -2.04 -11.83
CA THR A 103 10.03 -3.02 -12.60
C THR A 103 9.18 -4.28 -12.73
N GLN A 104 8.48 -4.44 -13.85
CA GLN A 104 7.82 -5.70 -14.16
C GLN A 104 8.92 -6.74 -14.41
N PRO A 105 8.91 -7.89 -13.72
CA PRO A 105 9.85 -8.96 -14.06
C PRO A 105 9.65 -9.37 -15.52
N PRO A 106 10.74 -9.73 -16.23
CA PRO A 106 10.70 -9.99 -17.66
C PRO A 106 9.67 -11.07 -18.00
N VAL A 107 8.82 -10.76 -18.99
CA VAL A 107 7.74 -11.63 -19.50
C VAL A 107 8.27 -12.96 -20.07
N ASP A 108 9.55 -13.02 -20.42
CA ASP A 108 10.18 -14.14 -21.11
C ASP A 108 11.03 -15.05 -20.22
N ALA A 109 10.97 -14.91 -18.89
CA ALA A 109 11.36 -16.03 -18.06
C ALA A 109 10.29 -17.11 -18.28
N ASP A 110 10.69 -18.24 -18.86
CA ASP A 110 9.91 -19.48 -18.94
C ASP A 110 9.66 -19.95 -17.51
N PHE A 111 8.72 -19.27 -16.84
CA PHE A 111 8.27 -19.60 -15.50
C PHE A 111 7.51 -20.91 -15.63
N ASN A 112 8.25 -22.00 -15.51
CA ASN A 112 7.66 -23.24 -15.05
C ASN A 112 7.00 -22.92 -13.70
N GLU A 113 5.68 -22.76 -13.68
CA GLU A 113 4.89 -22.47 -12.49
C GLU A 113 5.13 -23.47 -11.33
N GLU A 114 5.81 -24.59 -11.61
CA GLU A 114 6.17 -25.63 -10.65
C GLU A 114 7.41 -25.31 -9.79
N ASP A 115 8.30 -24.37 -10.19
CA ASP A 115 9.59 -24.11 -9.51
C ASP A 115 9.74 -22.69 -8.93
N SER A 116 8.75 -21.80 -9.07
CA SER A 116 8.84 -20.41 -8.61
C SER A 116 8.50 -20.27 -7.11
N LEU A 117 9.31 -20.88 -6.24
CA LEU A 117 9.41 -20.45 -4.85
C LEU A 117 10.23 -19.16 -4.83
N ILE A 118 9.54 -18.04 -4.62
CA ILE A 118 10.17 -16.74 -4.42
C ILE A 118 11.01 -16.84 -3.14
N ASP A 119 12.33 -16.86 -3.28
CA ASP A 119 13.25 -16.70 -2.15
C ASP A 119 13.22 -15.22 -1.73
N LEU A 120 12.59 -14.95 -0.59
CA LEU A 120 12.47 -13.61 -0.01
C LEU A 120 13.70 -13.23 0.86
N SER A 121 14.83 -13.91 0.69
CA SER A 121 16.00 -13.73 1.56
C SER A 121 16.87 -12.50 1.24
N GLU A 122 16.64 -11.79 0.14
CA GLU A 122 17.41 -10.60 -0.23
C GLU A 122 16.61 -9.32 0.07
N GLU A 123 16.49 -8.99 1.35
CA GLU A 123 16.16 -7.63 1.79
C GLU A 123 17.40 -6.75 1.58
N GLU A 124 17.48 -6.09 0.43
CA GLU A 124 18.47 -5.03 0.24
C GLU A 124 18.07 -3.85 1.13
N ASP A 125 18.82 -3.63 2.19
CA ASP A 125 18.63 -2.55 3.17
C ASP A 125 18.88 -1.19 2.48
N VAL A 126 17.84 -0.64 1.86
CA VAL A 126 17.95 0.59 1.06
C VAL A 126 18.19 1.77 2.01
N ALA A 127 19.41 2.30 2.01
CA ALA A 127 19.76 3.47 2.80
C ALA A 127 18.93 4.68 2.34
N MET A 128 18.10 5.21 3.25
CA MET A 128 17.31 6.42 3.02
C MET A 128 18.22 7.62 2.76
N PRO A 129 17.99 8.42 1.70
CA PRO A 129 18.78 9.62 1.46
C PRO A 129 18.59 10.61 2.62
N SER A 130 19.69 11.15 3.13
CA SER A 130 19.67 12.10 4.25
C SER A 130 18.94 13.40 3.88
N SER A 131 18.34 14.03 4.89
CA SER A 131 17.54 15.27 4.81
C SER A 131 18.06 16.34 3.84
N PRO A 132 17.15 17.14 3.24
CA PRO A 132 17.53 18.21 2.34
C PRO A 132 18.44 19.24 3.03
N PRO A 133 19.29 19.94 2.25
CA PRO A 133 20.24 20.90 2.81
C PRO A 133 19.48 22.03 3.52
N CYS A 134 19.88 22.35 4.74
CA CYS A 134 19.39 23.52 5.46
C CYS A 134 19.71 24.79 4.66
N LEU A 135 18.72 25.67 4.50
CA LEU A 135 18.92 27.02 3.99
C LEU A 135 19.90 27.79 4.89
N PRO A 136 20.73 28.70 4.34
CA PRO A 136 21.62 29.51 5.16
C PRO A 136 20.80 30.38 6.12
N ASP A 137 21.20 30.36 7.40
CA ASP A 137 20.63 31.18 8.46
C ASP A 137 20.66 32.65 8.03
N TYR A 138 19.48 33.19 7.68
CA TYR A 138 19.33 34.62 7.52
C TYR A 138 19.38 35.22 8.92
N GLU A 139 20.55 35.76 9.29
CA GLU A 139 20.77 36.52 10.50
C GLU A 139 19.77 37.67 10.54
N SER A 140 18.69 37.49 11.31
CA SER A 140 17.67 38.50 11.52
C SER A 140 18.27 39.61 12.37
N PRO A 141 18.44 40.84 11.86
CA PRO A 141 18.96 41.93 12.66
C PRO A 141 17.90 42.29 13.70
N PHE A 142 18.28 42.12 14.97
CA PHE A 142 17.62 42.61 16.17
C PHE A 142 16.61 43.76 15.93
N LEU A 143 15.33 43.48 16.15
CA LEU A 143 14.37 44.52 16.52
C LEU A 143 14.04 44.38 18.00
N THR A 144 14.64 45.30 18.75
CA THR A 144 14.37 45.66 20.14
C THR A 144 12.87 45.59 20.44
N VAL A 145 12.52 44.77 21.44
CA VAL A 145 11.19 44.72 22.04
C VAL A 145 10.90 46.06 22.72
N PRO A 146 9.85 46.82 22.37
CA PRO A 146 9.28 47.79 23.29
C PRO A 146 8.23 47.08 24.14
N SER A 147 8.46 47.00 25.45
CA SER A 147 7.47 46.59 26.45
C SER A 147 6.20 47.41 26.29
N THR A 148 5.09 46.77 25.96
CA THR A 148 3.77 47.42 25.94
C THR A 148 3.16 47.38 27.35
N PRO A 149 2.65 48.50 27.90
CA PRO A 149 2.07 48.53 29.23
C PRO A 149 0.63 48.01 29.21
N CYS A 150 0.24 47.25 30.24
CA CYS A 150 -1.11 46.72 30.42
C CYS A 150 -2.15 47.85 30.52
N PRO A 151 -3.37 47.72 29.93
CA PRO A 151 -4.44 48.67 30.16
C PRO A 151 -5.06 48.49 31.55
N ALA A 152 -5.42 49.61 32.19
CA ALA A 152 -6.03 49.67 33.52
C ALA A 152 -7.43 49.02 33.54
N GLN A 153 -7.69 48.20 34.56
CA GLN A 153 -9.03 47.70 34.85
C GLN A 153 -9.90 48.85 35.35
N HIS A 154 -10.94 49.21 34.60
CA HIS A 154 -12.02 50.03 35.12
C HIS A 154 -12.80 49.19 36.16
N GLN A 155 -12.73 49.60 37.43
CA GLN A 155 -13.71 49.19 38.43
C GLN A 155 -15.05 49.92 38.18
N ALA A 156 -16.11 49.22 38.59
CA ALA A 156 -17.54 49.47 38.37
C ALA A 156 -18.04 50.89 38.66
#